data_AF-A0A7J4T7C9-F1
#
_entry.id   AF-A0A7J4T7C9-F1
#
_cell.length_a   1.000
_cell.length_b   1.000
_cell.length_c   1.000
_cell.angle_alpha   90.00
_cell.angle_beta   90.00
_cell.angle_gamma   90.00
#
_symmetry.space_group_name_H-M   'P 1'
#
loop_
_entity.id
_entity.type
_entity.pdbx_description
1 polymer ?
#
loop_
_entity_poly.entity_id
_entity_poly.type
_entity_poly.pdbx_seq_one_letter_code
_entity_poly.pdbx_strand_id
1 'polypeptide(L)'
;PNRVIGMHFMNPVPIMKLVEIINGEHTSPEVTNLVVEAAEKMGKTALSCQDSPGFVSNRILCPMINEAILTLQEGVAEPEAIDGIMKLGMNHPIGPLALSDLIGNDTVLHIMNVLYDGFKNEKYAPAKLLVEMVEKGELGRKTGKGFYQY
;
A
#
# COMPACT_ATOMS: atom_id res chain seq x y z
N PRO A 1 -25.68 1.06 -5.41
CA PRO A 1 -26.49 1.03 -4.16
C PRO A 1 -26.11 2.24 -3.29
N ASN A 2 -27.08 2.98 -2.73
CA ASN A 2 -26.80 4.28 -2.08
C ASN A 2 -26.36 4.20 -0.61
N ARG A 3 -26.58 3.05 0.03
CA ARG A 3 -26.26 2.77 1.46
C ARG A 3 -25.02 1.90 1.66
N VAL A 4 -24.16 1.82 0.65
CA VAL A 4 -22.89 1.06 0.72
C VAL A 4 -21.73 2.06 0.62
N ILE A 5 -20.70 1.84 1.43
CA ILE A 5 -19.52 2.70 1.54
C ILE A 5 -18.33 1.87 2.06
N GLY A 6 -17.12 2.20 1.63
CA GLY A 6 -15.90 1.54 2.08
C GLY A 6 -15.27 2.21 3.30
N MET A 7 -14.65 1.41 4.18
CA MET A 7 -13.79 1.88 5.26
C MET A 7 -12.50 1.07 5.23
N HIS A 8 -11.37 1.75 5.03
CA HIS A 8 -10.05 1.12 5.01
C HIS A 8 -9.23 1.58 6.23
N PHE A 9 -8.94 0.63 7.12
CA PHE A 9 -8.18 0.85 8.35
C PHE A 9 -6.72 0.48 8.16
N MET A 10 -5.82 1.25 8.77
CA MET A 10 -4.38 1.00 8.71
C MET A 10 -3.94 0.05 9.83
N ASN A 11 -3.09 -0.93 9.51
CA ASN A 11 -2.54 -1.88 10.48
C ASN A 11 -1.37 -1.25 11.29
N PRO A 12 -1.29 -1.44 12.63
CA PRO A 12 -2.27 -2.05 13.53
C PRO A 12 -3.46 -1.16 13.83
N VAL A 13 -4.68 -1.68 13.61
CA VAL A 13 -5.93 -0.92 13.69
C VAL A 13 -6.13 -0.19 15.02
N PRO A 14 -5.83 -0.75 16.21
CA PRO A 14 -6.02 -0.02 17.46
C PRO A 14 -5.09 1.19 17.62
N ILE A 15 -3.90 1.15 17.02
CA ILE A 15 -2.84 2.15 17.22
C ILE A 15 -2.91 3.25 16.15
N MET A 16 -3.18 2.86 14.90
CA MET A 16 -3.19 3.80 13.79
C MET A 16 -4.38 4.74 13.87
N LYS A 17 -4.14 6.04 13.66
CA LYS A 17 -5.17 7.08 13.81
C LYS A 17 -6.04 7.26 12.57
N LEU A 18 -5.60 6.81 11.40
CA LEU A 18 -6.28 7.06 10.13
C LEU A 18 -7.30 5.96 9.79
N VAL A 19 -8.43 6.38 9.21
CA VAL A 19 -9.28 5.54 8.37
C VAL A 19 -9.59 6.27 7.07
N GLU A 20 -9.45 5.59 5.94
CA GLU A 20 -9.88 6.10 4.64
C GLU A 20 -11.35 5.73 4.41
N ILE A 21 -12.19 6.72 4.11
CA ILE A 21 -13.60 6.55 3.80
C ILE A 21 -13.78 6.60 2.28
N ILE A 22 -14.32 5.54 1.68
CA ILE A 22 -14.36 5.37 0.23
C ILE A 22 -15.81 5.47 -0.25
N ASN A 23 -16.10 6.57 -0.96
CA ASN A 23 -17.40 6.79 -1.57
C ASN A 23 -17.48 6.07 -2.92
N GLY A 24 -18.43 5.15 -3.06
CA GLY A 24 -18.80 4.63 -4.37
C GLY A 24 -19.61 5.66 -5.15
N GLU A 25 -19.75 5.44 -6.46
CA GLU A 25 -20.46 6.36 -7.39
C GLU A 25 -21.87 6.75 -6.92
N HIS A 26 -22.55 5.84 -6.21
CA HIS A 26 -23.92 6.05 -5.74
C HIS A 26 -24.04 6.29 -4.23
N THR A 27 -22.93 6.28 -3.47
CA THR A 27 -22.95 6.50 -2.02
C THR A 27 -23.56 7.87 -1.72
N SER A 28 -24.62 7.90 -0.91
CA SER A 28 -25.26 9.17 -0.57
C SER A 28 -24.42 9.98 0.42
N PRO A 29 -24.42 11.33 0.35
CA PRO A 29 -23.71 12.18 1.30
C PRO A 29 -24.11 11.94 2.77
N GLU A 30 -25.37 11.58 3.02
CA GLU A 30 -25.86 11.23 4.35
C GLU A 30 -25.09 10.04 4.95
N VAL A 31 -24.88 8.99 4.16
CA VAL A 31 -24.13 7.80 4.57
C VAL A 31 -22.67 8.15 4.81
N THR A 32 -22.06 8.99 3.97
CA THR A 32 -20.70 9.49 4.17
C THR A 32 -20.56 10.20 5.51
N ASN A 33 -21.47 11.13 5.83
CA ASN A 33 -21.45 11.88 7.09
C ASN A 33 -21.60 10.96 8.31
N LEU A 34 -22.56 10.02 8.28
CA LEU A 34 -22.76 9.06 9.37
C LEU A 34 -21.52 8.20 9.63
N VAL A 35 -20.82 7.79 8.57
CA VAL A 35 -19.62 6.96 8.70
C VAL A 35 -18.40 7.77 9.17
N VAL A 36 -18.27 9.03 8.74
CA VAL A 36 -17.26 9.95 9.27
C VAL A 36 -17.45 10.15 10.78
N GLU A 37 -18.67 10.43 11.22
CA GLU A 37 -18.97 10.57 12.66
C GLU A 37 -18.69 9.28 13.43
N ALA A 38 -19.01 8.11 12.86
CA ALA A 38 -18.71 6.82 13.47
C ALA A 38 -17.19 6.60 13.62
N ALA A 39 -16.41 6.95 12.60
CA ALA A 39 -14.95 6.88 12.63
C ALA A 39 -14.34 7.80 13.70
N GLU A 40 -14.83 9.03 13.81
CA GLU A 40 -14.39 9.98 14.83
C GLU A 40 -14.72 9.51 16.25
N LYS A 41 -15.89 8.90 16.46
CA LYS A 41 -16.25 8.26 17.74
C LYS A 41 -15.33 7.09 18.11
N MET A 42 -14.71 6.43 17.12
CA MET A 42 -13.67 5.41 17.33
C MET A 42 -12.28 6.02 17.60
N GLY A 43 -12.16 7.35 17.69
CA GLY A 43 -10.89 8.06 17.87
C GLY A 43 -10.03 8.07 16.60
N LYS A 44 -10.65 7.87 15.43
CA LYS A 44 -9.95 7.90 14.14
C LYS A 44 -10.13 9.26 13.46
N THR A 45 -9.12 9.68 12.71
CA THR A 45 -9.21 10.72 11.70
C THR A 45 -9.75 10.09 10.42
N ALA A 46 -10.94 10.52 10.00
CA ALA A 46 -11.57 10.06 8.77
C ALA A 46 -11.17 10.97 7.60
N LEU A 47 -10.59 10.39 6.54
CA LEU A 47 -10.29 11.11 5.30
C LEU A 47 -11.04 10.45 4.14
N SER A 48 -11.84 11.24 3.42
CA SER A 48 -12.69 10.72 2.35
C SER A 48 -12.01 10.76 0.99
N CYS A 49 -12.27 9.73 0.17
CA CYS A 49 -11.91 9.68 -1.24
C CYS A 49 -13.04 9.05 -2.07
N GLN A 50 -12.89 9.11 -3.40
CA GLN A 50 -13.78 8.41 -4.33
C GLN A 50 -13.22 7.01 -4.61
N ASP A 51 -14.12 6.07 -4.87
CA ASP A 51 -13.75 4.69 -5.22
C ASP A 51 -12.90 4.67 -6.50
N SER A 52 -11.76 3.98 -6.39
CA SER A 52 -10.75 3.86 -7.43
C SER A 52 -9.80 2.72 -7.05
N PRO A 53 -9.19 2.00 -8.02
CA PRO A 53 -8.21 0.97 -7.71
C PRO A 53 -7.12 1.49 -6.74
N GLY A 54 -7.01 0.86 -5.58
CA GLY A 54 -6.06 1.20 -4.51
C GLY A 54 -6.38 2.47 -3.71
N PHE A 55 -7.55 3.08 -3.90
CA PHE A 55 -8.00 4.29 -3.20
C PHE A 55 -6.94 5.41 -3.28
N VAL A 56 -6.52 5.97 -2.14
CA VAL A 56 -5.42 6.95 -2.08
C VAL A 56 -4.13 6.30 -1.59
N SER A 57 -4.15 5.69 -0.40
CA SER A 57 -2.95 5.13 0.23
C SER A 57 -2.21 4.12 -0.65
N ASN A 58 -2.86 3.01 -0.99
CA ASN A 58 -2.25 1.91 -1.75
C ASN A 58 -1.90 2.33 -3.19
N ARG A 59 -2.70 3.21 -3.80
CA ARG A 59 -2.46 3.76 -5.14
C ARG A 59 -1.17 4.58 -5.23
N ILE A 60 -0.74 5.21 -4.15
CA ILE A 60 0.50 6.00 -4.11
C ILE A 60 1.65 5.16 -3.55
N LEU A 61 1.41 4.47 -2.44
CA LEU A 61 2.44 3.73 -1.72
C LEU A 61 2.99 2.53 -2.50
N CYS A 62 2.11 1.69 -3.06
CA CYS A 62 2.58 0.46 -3.70
C CYS A 62 3.38 0.73 -4.99
N PRO A 63 3.02 1.69 -5.85
CA PRO A 63 3.89 2.07 -6.96
C PRO A 63 5.24 2.66 -6.52
N MET A 64 5.29 3.43 -5.43
CA MET A 64 6.57 3.90 -4.88
C MET A 64 7.45 2.75 -4.41
N ILE A 65 6.86 1.75 -3.74
CA ILE A 65 7.58 0.52 -3.36
C ILE A 65 8.04 -0.24 -4.61
N ASN A 66 7.16 -0.42 -5.59
CA ASN A 66 7.48 -1.10 -6.85
C ASN A 66 8.63 -0.41 -7.61
N GLU A 67 8.68 0.92 -7.59
CA GLU A 67 9.77 1.70 -8.17
C GLU A 67 11.11 1.44 -7.48
N ALA A 68 11.11 1.31 -6.15
CA ALA A 68 12.31 0.91 -5.41
C ALA A 68 12.77 -0.51 -5.77
N ILE A 69 11.83 -1.42 -6.03
CA ILE A 69 12.12 -2.78 -6.47
C ILE A 69 12.67 -2.79 -7.91
N LEU A 70 12.15 -1.94 -8.80
CA LEU A 70 12.70 -1.76 -10.15
C LEU A 70 14.13 -1.20 -10.09
N THR A 71 14.36 -0.19 -9.24
CA THR A 71 15.69 0.39 -8.99
C THR A 71 16.70 -0.68 -8.57
N LEU A 72 16.29 -1.60 -7.68
CA LEU A 72 17.09 -2.75 -7.27
C LEU A 72 17.30 -3.74 -8.43
N GLN A 73 16.22 -4.11 -9.13
CA GLN A 73 16.23 -5.05 -10.25
C GLN A 73 17.16 -4.59 -11.39
N GLU A 74 17.27 -3.28 -11.61
CA GLU A 74 18.13 -2.66 -12.61
C GLU A 74 19.59 -2.51 -12.14
N GLY A 75 19.90 -2.89 -10.89
CA GLY A 75 21.24 -2.86 -10.34
C GLY A 75 21.76 -1.45 -10.03
N VAL A 76 20.86 -0.48 -9.82
CA VAL A 76 21.25 0.91 -9.53
C VAL A 76 21.95 1.02 -8.17
N ALA A 77 21.48 0.26 -7.18
CA ALA A 77 22.07 0.22 -5.84
C ALA A 77 21.64 -1.04 -5.07
N GLU A 78 22.41 -1.40 -4.05
CA GLU A 78 22.08 -2.48 -3.10
C GLU A 78 20.88 -2.09 -2.20
N PRO A 79 20.13 -3.07 -1.64
CA PRO A 79 18.94 -2.81 -0.84
C PRO A 79 19.16 -1.80 0.30
N GLU A 80 20.26 -1.94 1.04
CA GLU A 80 20.59 -1.08 2.19
C GLU A 80 20.80 0.38 1.77
N ALA A 81 21.35 0.60 0.57
CA ALA A 81 21.58 1.94 0.04
C ALA A 81 20.27 2.58 -0.41
N ILE A 82 19.40 1.83 -1.10
CA ILE A 82 18.06 2.31 -1.52
C ILE A 82 17.25 2.72 -0.29
N ASP A 83 17.16 1.84 0.70
CA ASP A 83 16.43 2.12 1.93
C ASP A 83 17.08 3.23 2.75
N GLY A 84 18.41 3.28 2.82
CA GLY A 84 19.16 4.31 3.51
C GLY A 84 18.92 5.71 2.92
N ILE A 85 18.95 5.84 1.59
CA ILE A 85 18.68 7.10 0.88
C ILE A 85 17.24 7.56 1.13
N MET A 86 16.26 6.66 1.03
CA MET A 86 14.86 7.03 1.26
C MET A 86 14.59 7.43 2.71
N LYS A 87 15.26 6.78 3.67
CA LYS A 87 15.14 7.15 5.09
C LYS A 87 15.81 8.48 5.41
N LEU A 88 17.07 8.66 5.01
CA LEU A 88 17.87 9.81 5.42
C LEU A 88 17.65 11.02 4.52
N GLY A 89 17.47 10.81 3.21
CA GLY A 89 17.26 11.86 2.22
C GLY A 89 15.81 12.34 2.14
N MET A 90 14.84 11.41 2.19
CA MET A 90 13.41 11.74 2.07
C MET A 90 12.68 11.71 3.43
N ASN A 91 13.41 11.48 4.53
CA ASN A 91 12.89 11.45 5.89
C ASN A 91 11.76 10.42 6.10
N HIS A 92 11.80 9.29 5.38
CA HIS A 92 10.87 8.19 5.60
C HIS A 92 11.26 7.40 6.86
N PRO A 93 10.31 6.95 7.69
CA PRO A 93 10.63 6.18 8.90
C PRO A 93 11.20 4.79 8.58
N ILE A 94 10.77 4.19 7.47
CA ILE A 94 11.16 2.87 6.99
C ILE A 94 11.44 3.01 5.48
N GLY A 95 12.52 2.39 5.01
CA GLY A 95 12.84 2.36 3.58
C GLY A 95 11.83 1.49 2.81
N PRO A 96 11.61 1.76 1.51
CA PRO A 96 10.59 1.07 0.72
C PRO A 96 10.74 -0.45 0.65
N LEU A 97 11.97 -1.00 0.60
CA LEU A 97 12.19 -2.44 0.50
C LEU A 97 11.91 -3.12 1.85
N ALA A 98 12.43 -2.57 2.95
CA ALA A 98 12.09 -3.03 4.30
C ALA A 98 10.60 -2.87 4.62
N LEU A 99 9.94 -1.84 4.07
CA LEU A 99 8.51 -1.64 4.19
C LEU A 99 7.73 -2.70 3.40
N SER A 100 8.18 -3.06 2.20
CA SER A 100 7.61 -4.17 1.42
C SER A 100 7.66 -5.47 2.22
N ASP A 101 8.80 -5.79 2.84
CA ASP A 101 8.94 -7.00 3.67
C ASP A 101 8.08 -6.98 4.93
N LEU A 102 7.77 -5.79 5.45
CA LEU A 102 6.88 -5.62 6.61
C LEU A 102 5.40 -5.82 6.22
N ILE A 103 5.00 -5.31 5.05
CA ILE A 103 3.65 -5.48 4.50
C ILE A 103 3.44 -6.92 4.05
N GLY A 104 4.44 -7.50 3.41
CA GLY A 104 4.42 -8.80 2.74
C GLY A 104 4.47 -8.63 1.22
N ASN A 105 5.46 -9.26 0.59
CA ASN A 105 5.71 -9.09 -0.85
C ASN A 105 4.56 -9.63 -1.73
N ASP A 106 3.86 -10.67 -1.27
CA ASP A 106 2.63 -11.16 -1.90
C ASP A 106 1.48 -10.14 -1.85
N THR A 107 1.37 -9.40 -0.75
CA THR A 107 0.35 -8.35 -0.58
C THR A 107 0.66 -7.15 -1.48
N VAL A 108 1.92 -6.74 -1.55
CA VAL A 108 2.37 -5.69 -2.47
C VAL A 108 2.12 -6.11 -3.92
N LEU A 109 2.49 -7.34 -4.29
CA LEU A 109 2.25 -7.88 -5.64
C LEU A 109 0.75 -7.92 -5.96
N HIS A 110 -0.08 -8.37 -5.03
CA HIS A 110 -1.52 -8.40 -5.21
C HIS A 110 -2.08 -7.00 -5.48
N ILE A 111 -1.67 -6.00 -4.71
CA ILE A 111 -2.12 -4.62 -4.89
C ILE A 111 -1.64 -4.07 -6.24
N MET A 112 -0.40 -4.32 -6.65
CA MET A 112 0.10 -3.89 -7.96
C MET A 112 -0.71 -4.51 -9.10
N ASN A 113 -1.08 -5.79 -9.01
CA ASN A 113 -1.97 -6.42 -9.98
C ASN A 113 -3.38 -5.79 -10.00
N VAL A 114 -3.95 -5.47 -8.83
CA VAL A 114 -5.24 -4.74 -8.75
C VAL A 114 -5.15 -3.37 -9.43
N LEU A 115 -4.04 -2.64 -9.24
CA LEU A 115 -3.81 -1.35 -9.91
C LEU A 115 -3.66 -1.52 -11.43
N TYR A 116 -2.85 -2.50 -11.86
CA TYR A 116 -2.64 -2.81 -13.27
C TYR A 116 -3.94 -3.21 -13.96
N ASP A 117 -4.71 -4.11 -13.36
CA ASP A 117 -5.99 -4.56 -13.92
C ASP A 117 -7.07 -3.49 -13.87
N GLY A 118 -7.11 -2.69 -12.81
CA GLY A 118 -8.08 -1.62 -12.65
C GLY A 118 -7.86 -0.47 -13.63
N PHE A 119 -6.61 -0.12 -13.94
CA PHE A 119 -6.29 0.97 -14.88
C PHE A 119 -5.93 0.51 -16.29
N LYS A 120 -5.63 -0.79 -16.49
CA LYS A 120 -5.13 -1.38 -17.74
C LYS A 120 -3.98 -0.57 -18.34
N ASN A 121 -3.00 -0.23 -17.50
CA ASN A 121 -1.89 0.66 -17.86
C ASN A 121 -0.56 0.12 -17.35
N GLU A 122 0.40 -0.03 -18.26
CA GLU A 122 1.79 -0.48 -18.02
C GLU A 122 2.51 0.28 -16.90
N LYS A 123 2.13 1.53 -16.63
CA LYS A 123 2.63 2.29 -15.49
C LYS A 123 2.53 1.51 -14.15
N TYR A 124 1.52 0.66 -14.00
CA TYR A 124 1.27 -0.09 -12.77
C TYR A 124 1.69 -1.56 -12.88
N ALA A 125 2.45 -1.95 -13.91
CA ALA A 125 2.96 -3.31 -14.01
C ALA A 125 3.86 -3.64 -12.81
N PRO A 126 3.69 -4.80 -12.15
CA PRO A 126 4.57 -5.21 -11.07
C PRO A 126 5.99 -5.47 -11.58
N ALA A 127 7.00 -5.16 -10.76
CA ALA A 127 8.38 -5.50 -11.03
C ALA A 127 8.54 -7.03 -11.17
N LYS A 128 9.34 -7.49 -12.15
CA LYS A 128 9.56 -8.92 -12.38
C LYS A 128 10.22 -9.59 -11.17
N LEU A 129 11.17 -8.90 -10.55
CA LEU A 129 11.83 -9.33 -9.31
C LEU A 129 10.81 -9.59 -8.19
N LEU A 130 9.82 -8.71 -8.04
CA LEU A 130 8.75 -8.91 -7.04
C LEU A 130 7.95 -10.19 -7.32
N VAL A 131 7.60 -10.44 -8.59
CA VAL A 131 6.91 -11.67 -9.00
C VAL A 131 7.74 -12.90 -8.66
N GLU A 132 9.01 -12.92 -9.06
CA GLU A 132 9.93 -14.04 -8.82
C GLU A 132 10.14 -14.32 -7.32
N MET A 133 10.26 -13.28 -6.50
CA MET A 133 10.40 -13.42 -5.05
C MET A 133 9.15 -14.06 -4.42
N VAL A 134 7.97 -13.62 -4.85
CA VAL A 134 6.70 -14.20 -4.36
C VAL A 134 6.56 -15.66 -4.78
N GLU A 135 6.93 -16.01 -6.02
CA GLU A 135 6.94 -17.41 -6.50
C GLU A 135 7.90 -18.30 -5.70
N LYS A 136 9.01 -17.75 -5.22
CA LYS A 136 9.98 -18.44 -4.34
C LYS A 136 9.54 -18.51 -2.87
N GLY A 137 8.43 -17.88 -2.50
CA GLY A 137 7.97 -17.80 -1.11
C GLY A 137 8.75 -16.81 -0.24
N GLU A 138 9.46 -15.86 -0.85
CA GLU A 138 10.23 -14.82 -0.17
C GLU A 138 9.32 -13.63 0.18
N LEU A 139 8.38 -13.87 1.09
CA LEU A 139 7.27 -12.97 1.40
C LEU A 139 7.60 -11.91 2.47
N GLY A 140 8.87 -11.73 2.83
CA GLY A 140 9.33 -10.78 3.82
C GLY A 140 9.35 -11.36 5.23
N ARG A 141 9.01 -10.54 6.23
CA ARG A 141 9.16 -10.90 7.65
C ARG A 141 8.36 -12.13 8.05
N LYS A 142 7.20 -12.35 7.44
CA LYS A 142 6.30 -13.48 7.76
C LYS A 142 6.84 -14.84 7.32
N THR A 143 7.83 -14.88 6.44
CA THR A 143 8.51 -16.11 5.97
C THR A 143 9.99 -16.13 6.35
N GLY A 144 10.47 -15.17 7.15
CA GLY A 144 11.87 -15.05 7.55
C GLY A 144 12.80 -14.56 6.43
N LYS A 145 12.29 -14.28 5.23
CA LYS A 145 13.08 -13.86 4.07
C LYS A 145 12.24 -13.08 3.07
N GLY A 146 12.78 -11.96 2.62
CA GLY A 146 12.30 -11.14 1.50
C GLY A 146 13.48 -10.41 0.86
N PHE A 147 13.43 -9.08 0.80
CA PHE A 147 14.59 -8.27 0.40
C PHE A 147 15.72 -8.36 1.43
N TYR A 148 15.37 -8.61 2.69
CA TYR A 148 16.30 -8.91 3.77
C TYR A 148 16.03 -10.30 4.37
N GLN A 149 16.98 -10.78 5.17
CA GLN A 149 16.85 -11.99 5.98
C GLN A 149 16.43 -11.61 7.41
N TYR A 150 15.48 -12.37 7.98
CA TYR A 150 14.93 -12.16 9.32
C TYR A 150 15.00 -13.42 10.20
#